data_AF-A0A8R7PNF6-F1
#
_entry.id   AF-A0A8R7PNF6-F1
#
_cell.length_a   1.000
_cell.length_b   1.000
_cell.length_c   1.000
_cell.angle_alpha   90.00
_cell.angle_beta   90.00
_cell.angle_gamma   90.00
#
_symmetry.space_group_name_H-M   'P 1'
#
loop_
_entity.id
_entity.type
_entity.pdbx_description
1 polymer ?
#
loop_
_entity_poly.entity_id
_entity_poly.type
_entity_poly.pdbx_seq_one_letter_code
_entity_poly.pdbx_strand_id
1 'polypeptide(L)'
;MVPADTKALRRLMDICAHGPPKYLPECLARDLLRKCFAVQREGKIELIKGIASGHGFQITPLPQEVLIVWGEFDQIFPVAKAHKVKEKLGEKATVRIIPDTGHLPQQEDSKLFNQILLDFLLPPPSSSNGAAAAK
;
A
#
# COMPACT_ATOMS: atom_id res chain seq x y z
N MET A 1 1.49 3.08 -14.97
CA MET A 1 1.06 3.78 -16.21
C MET A 1 -0.04 4.77 -15.86
N VAL A 2 -0.07 5.96 -16.48
CA VAL A 2 -1.18 6.91 -16.27
C VAL A 2 -2.26 6.61 -17.32
N PRO A 3 -3.47 6.15 -16.94
CA PRO A 3 -4.50 5.71 -17.89
C PRO A 3 -4.93 6.88 -18.78
N ALA A 4 -5.00 6.67 -20.09
CA ALA A 4 -5.40 7.71 -21.06
C ALA A 4 -6.93 7.83 -21.22
N ASP A 5 -7.64 6.73 -20.99
CA ASP A 5 -9.09 6.61 -21.14
C ASP A 5 -9.66 5.67 -20.06
N THR A 6 -10.99 5.52 -20.05
CA THR A 6 -11.69 4.67 -19.07
C THR A 6 -11.44 3.17 -19.27
N LYS A 7 -11.00 2.74 -20.47
CA LYS A 7 -10.63 1.35 -20.75
C LYS A 7 -9.26 1.02 -20.15
N ALA A 8 -8.29 1.92 -20.31
CA ALA A 8 -6.99 1.85 -19.67
C ALA A 8 -7.11 1.94 -18.15
N LEU A 9 -8.05 2.75 -17.63
CA LEU A 9 -8.34 2.80 -16.19
C LEU A 9 -8.82 1.45 -15.66
N ARG A 10 -9.78 0.80 -16.33
CA ARG A 10 -10.28 -0.53 -15.91
C ARG A 10 -9.17 -1.58 -15.89
N ARG A 11 -8.35 -1.63 -16.94
CA ARG A 11 -7.17 -2.50 -16.99
C ARG A 11 -6.17 -2.21 -15.86
N LEU A 12 -5.97 -0.93 -15.52
CA LEU A 12 -5.10 -0.56 -14.41
C LEU A 12 -5.68 -1.06 -13.08
N MET A 13 -7.00 -0.95 -12.87
CA MET A 13 -7.65 -1.49 -11.68
C MET A 13 -7.50 -3.02 -11.59
N ASP A 14 -7.59 -3.72 -12.73
CA ASP A 14 -7.39 -5.17 -12.78
C ASP A 14 -5.96 -5.62 -12.41
N ILE A 15 -4.98 -4.73 -12.60
CA ILE A 15 -3.59 -4.97 -12.20
C ILE A 15 -3.36 -4.55 -10.75
N CYS A 16 -3.96 -3.43 -10.31
CA CYS A 16 -3.75 -2.88 -8.99
C CYS A 16 -4.44 -3.68 -7.89
N ALA A 17 -5.65 -4.19 -8.13
CA ALA A 17 -6.43 -4.88 -7.11
C ALA A 17 -6.40 -6.40 -7.35
N HIS A 18 -6.40 -7.18 -6.28
CA HIS A 18 -6.59 -8.63 -6.33
C HIS A 18 -8.04 -8.96 -6.72
N GLY A 19 -9.02 -8.21 -6.20
CA GLY A 19 -10.45 -8.41 -6.46
C GLY A 19 -11.16 -7.15 -6.96
N PRO A 20 -10.84 -6.64 -8.17
CA PRO A 20 -11.49 -5.44 -8.71
C PRO A 20 -13.01 -5.65 -8.92
N PRO A 21 -13.83 -4.59 -8.79
CA PRO A 21 -15.25 -4.69 -9.11
C PRO A 21 -15.47 -5.14 -10.56
N LYS A 22 -16.26 -6.22 -10.75
CA LYS A 22 -16.55 -6.78 -12.08
C LYS A 22 -17.25 -5.79 -13.03
N TYR A 23 -17.92 -4.78 -12.47
CA TYR A 23 -18.61 -3.74 -13.22
C TYR A 23 -18.32 -2.37 -12.63
N LEU A 24 -17.85 -1.46 -13.50
CA LEU A 24 -17.64 -0.05 -13.18
C LEU A 24 -18.42 0.81 -14.19
N PRO A 25 -19.50 1.50 -13.76
CA PRO A 25 -20.26 2.39 -14.63
C PRO A 25 -19.39 3.43 -15.31
N GLU A 26 -19.71 3.77 -16.57
CA GLU A 26 -18.91 4.70 -17.37
C GLU A 26 -18.85 6.11 -16.77
N CYS A 27 -19.93 6.58 -16.12
CA CYS A 27 -19.91 7.85 -15.41
C CYS A 27 -18.86 7.87 -14.29
N LEU A 28 -18.80 6.81 -13.48
CA LEU A 28 -17.83 6.69 -12.39
C LEU A 28 -16.41 6.52 -12.91
N ALA A 29 -16.20 5.71 -13.96
CA ALA A 29 -14.90 5.56 -14.60
C ALA A 29 -14.36 6.90 -15.15
N ARG A 30 -15.22 7.71 -15.80
CA ARG A 30 -14.86 9.05 -16.28
C ARG A 30 -14.53 10.00 -15.13
N ASP A 31 -15.29 9.96 -14.05
CA ASP A 31 -15.04 10.81 -12.89
C ASP A 31 -13.75 10.43 -12.17
N LEU A 32 -13.46 9.14 -12.00
CA LEU A 32 -12.19 8.66 -11.46
C LEU A 32 -11.03 9.08 -12.35
N LEU A 33 -11.14 8.91 -13.68
CA LEU A 33 -10.12 9.35 -14.63
C LEU A 33 -9.85 10.86 -14.49
N ARG A 34 -10.91 11.67 -14.45
CA ARG A 34 -10.81 13.12 -14.31
C ARG A 34 -10.18 13.51 -12.97
N LYS A 35 -10.65 12.97 -11.85
CA LYS A 35 -10.21 13.38 -10.51
C LYS A 35 -8.82 12.84 -10.16
N CYS A 36 -8.53 11.58 -10.46
CA CYS A 36 -7.29 10.93 -10.05
C CYS A 36 -6.15 11.15 -11.05
N PHE A 37 -6.44 11.31 -12.34
CA PHE A 37 -5.42 11.25 -13.40
C PHE A 37 -5.34 12.45 -14.34
N ALA A 38 -6.31 13.37 -14.35
CA ALA A 38 -6.23 14.58 -15.19
C ALA A 38 -5.33 15.67 -14.58
N VAL A 39 -5.28 15.76 -13.24
CA VAL A 39 -4.42 16.74 -12.57
C VAL A 39 -2.95 16.32 -12.69
N GLN A 40 -2.12 17.21 -13.21
CA GLN A 40 -0.66 17.06 -13.40
C GLN A 40 -0.29 15.76 -14.14
N ARG A 41 -1.01 15.48 -15.23
CA ARG A 41 -0.85 14.23 -15.99
C ARG A 41 0.57 14.06 -16.52
N GLU A 42 1.13 15.10 -17.13
CA GLU A 42 2.47 15.10 -17.70
C GLU A 42 3.52 14.81 -16.61
N GLY A 43 3.41 15.49 -15.47
CA GLY A 43 4.28 15.27 -14.32
C GLY A 43 4.19 13.84 -13.76
N LYS A 44 2.99 13.24 -13.71
CA LYS A 44 2.83 11.83 -13.31
C LYS A 44 3.47 10.87 -14.32
N ILE A 45 3.36 11.16 -15.62
CA ILE A 45 4.01 10.35 -16.67
C ILE A 45 5.52 10.44 -16.54
N GLU A 46 6.05 11.65 -16.38
CA GLU A 46 7.48 11.89 -16.20
C GLU A 46 8.02 11.21 -14.93
N LEU A 47 7.31 11.33 -13.81
CA LEU A 47 7.67 10.66 -12.56
C LEU A 47 7.72 9.14 -12.73
N ILE A 48 6.72 8.52 -13.36
CA ILE A 48 6.71 7.07 -13.61
C ILE A 48 7.88 6.67 -14.52
N LYS A 49 8.18 7.47 -15.56
CA LYS A 49 9.36 7.24 -16.41
C LYS A 49 10.65 7.36 -15.61
N GLY A 50 10.78 8.36 -14.74
CA GLY A 50 11.93 8.56 -13.88
C GLY A 50 12.15 7.37 -12.92
N ILE A 51 11.09 6.86 -12.30
CA ILE A 51 11.15 5.68 -11.43
C ILE A 51 11.55 4.43 -12.24
N ALA A 52 11.01 4.25 -13.45
CA ALA A 52 11.33 3.12 -14.31
C ALA A 52 12.75 3.16 -14.89
N SER A 53 13.27 4.36 -15.18
CA SER A 53 14.62 4.59 -15.68
C SER A 53 15.68 4.67 -14.58
N GLY A 54 15.25 4.75 -13.31
CA GLY A 54 16.11 5.07 -12.18
C GLY A 54 17.20 4.03 -11.93
N HIS A 55 18.42 4.52 -11.71
CA HIS A 55 19.49 3.78 -11.06
C HIS A 55 19.04 3.41 -9.63
N GLY A 56 19.32 2.17 -9.20
CA GLY A 56 18.73 1.61 -7.98
C GLY A 56 18.86 2.53 -6.77
N PHE A 57 17.74 2.82 -6.11
CA PHE A 57 17.74 3.60 -4.88
C PHE A 57 18.52 2.87 -3.79
N GLN A 58 19.50 3.56 -3.20
CA GLN A 58 20.26 3.06 -2.06
C GLN A 58 19.46 3.36 -0.79
N ILE A 59 18.85 2.33 -0.23
CA ILE A 59 18.12 2.41 1.04
C ILE A 59 19.13 2.13 2.13
N THR A 60 19.29 3.07 3.05
CA THR A 60 20.12 2.91 4.25
C THR A 60 19.25 2.48 5.44
N PRO A 61 19.80 1.73 6.40
CA PRO A 61 19.10 1.41 7.64
C PRO A 61 18.58 2.67 8.34
N LEU A 62 17.38 2.57 8.92
CA LEU A 62 16.76 3.66 9.66
C LEU A 62 16.81 3.37 11.16
N PRO A 63 17.10 4.38 12.02
CA PRO A 63 17.22 4.18 13.46
C PRO A 63 15.88 3.98 14.18
N GLN A 64 14.75 4.34 13.57
CA GLN A 64 13.41 4.15 14.11
C GLN A 64 12.80 2.78 13.73
N GLU A 65 11.76 2.36 14.46
CA GLU A 65 10.90 1.25 14.04
C GLU A 65 10.21 1.57 12.71
N VAL A 66 10.18 0.59 11.81
CA VAL A 66 9.59 0.74 10.47
C VAL A 66 8.60 -0.38 10.21
N LEU A 67 7.35 -0.02 9.92
CA LEU A 67 6.34 -0.95 9.42
C LEU A 67 6.27 -0.87 7.90
N ILE A 68 6.42 -2.02 7.25
CA ILE A 68 6.18 -2.22 5.82
C ILE A 68 4.89 -3.02 5.69
N VAL A 69 3.86 -2.44 5.09
CA VAL A 69 2.59 -3.15 4.79
C VAL A 69 2.53 -3.42 3.29
N TRP A 70 2.18 -4.64 2.91
CA TRP A 70 2.16 -5.09 1.52
C TRP A 70 0.96 -6.00 1.25
N GLY A 71 0.43 -6.01 0.02
CA GLY A 71 -0.54 -7.02 -0.39
C GLY A 71 0.14 -8.29 -0.91
N GLU A 72 -0.47 -9.44 -0.63
CA GLU A 72 0.02 -10.75 -1.04
C GLU A 72 0.16 -10.89 -2.57
N PHE A 73 -0.80 -10.33 -3.31
CA PHE A 73 -0.94 -10.47 -4.75
C PHE A 73 -0.59 -9.20 -5.53
N ASP A 74 0.29 -8.34 -4.99
CA ASP A 74 0.74 -7.12 -5.69
C ASP A 74 1.48 -7.47 -7.00
N GLN A 75 0.85 -7.17 -8.14
CA GLN A 75 1.38 -7.39 -9.48
C GLN A 75 2.32 -6.26 -9.96
N ILE A 76 2.29 -5.09 -9.32
CA ILE A 76 3.13 -3.93 -9.66
C ILE A 76 4.47 -4.06 -8.95
N PHE A 77 4.43 -4.41 -7.66
CA PHE A 77 5.61 -4.68 -6.85
C PHE A 77 5.48 -6.05 -6.17
N PRO A 78 6.01 -7.12 -6.80
CA PRO A 78 5.94 -8.47 -6.23
C PRO A 78 6.41 -8.51 -4.78
N VAL A 79 5.76 -9.32 -3.96
CA VAL A 79 5.97 -9.37 -2.50
C VAL A 79 7.43 -9.59 -2.08
N ALA A 80 8.23 -10.28 -2.91
CA ALA A 80 9.67 -10.44 -2.71
C ALA A 80 10.41 -9.09 -2.56
N LYS A 81 9.90 -8.01 -3.16
CA LYS A 81 10.45 -6.66 -2.99
C LYS A 81 10.25 -6.13 -1.57
N ALA A 82 9.14 -6.45 -0.90
CA ALA A 82 8.89 -6.06 0.49
C ALA A 82 9.98 -6.62 1.42
N HIS A 83 10.34 -7.89 1.23
CA HIS A 83 11.41 -8.53 1.99
C HIS A 83 12.79 -7.93 1.69
N LYS A 84 13.08 -7.63 0.42
CA LYS A 84 14.33 -6.92 0.06
C LYS A 84 14.42 -5.53 0.68
N VAL A 85 13.29 -4.82 0.80
CA VAL A 85 13.25 -3.52 1.48
C VAL A 85 13.51 -3.69 2.98
N LYS A 86 12.92 -4.71 3.61
CA LYS A 86 13.21 -5.07 5.01
C LYS A 86 14.70 -5.32 5.25
N GLU A 87 15.31 -6.17 4.42
CA GLU A 87 16.75 -6.49 4.52
C GLU A 87 17.62 -5.24 4.47
N LYS A 88 17.29 -4.27 3.62
CA LYS A 88 18.03 -3.02 3.51
C LYS A 88 17.79 -2.05 4.66
N LEU A 89 16.58 -2.05 5.23
CA LEU A 89 16.21 -1.17 6.35
C LEU A 89 16.72 -1.69 7.70
N GLY A 90 17.04 -2.97 7.80
CA GLY A 90 17.62 -3.60 8.99
C GLY A 90 16.57 -4.18 9.94
N GLU A 91 17.03 -4.54 11.14
CA GLU A 91 16.25 -5.34 12.11
C GLU A 91 15.00 -4.63 12.65
N LYS A 92 15.00 -3.29 12.65
CA LYS A 92 13.87 -2.46 13.09
C LYS A 92 12.73 -2.40 12.08
N ALA A 93 12.90 -3.01 10.90
CA ALA A 93 11.86 -3.10 9.89
C ALA A 93 11.05 -4.40 10.06
N THR A 94 9.73 -4.26 10.15
CA THR A 94 8.79 -5.39 10.15
C THR A 94 7.93 -5.36 8.90
N VAL A 95 7.74 -6.52 8.27
CA VAL A 95 6.87 -6.67 7.10
C VAL A 95 5.57 -7.35 7.54
N ARG A 96 4.43 -6.76 7.17
CA ARG A 96 3.10 -7.34 7.33
C ARG A 96 2.44 -7.48 5.96
N ILE A 97 2.21 -8.73 5.57
CA ILE A 97 1.52 -9.06 4.33
C ILE A 97 0.03 -9.19 4.64
N ILE A 98 -0.81 -8.50 3.86
CA ILE A 98 -2.26 -8.57 3.95
C ILE A 98 -2.74 -9.59 2.91
N PRO A 99 -3.38 -10.70 3.35
CA PRO A 99 -3.85 -11.74 2.44
C PRO A 99 -4.96 -11.21 1.52
N ASP A 100 -5.15 -11.85 0.36
CA ASP A 100 -6.24 -11.54 -0.58
C ASP A 100 -6.27 -10.07 -1.07
N THR A 101 -5.12 -9.38 -1.03
CA THR A 101 -4.99 -7.98 -1.49
C THR A 101 -3.84 -7.80 -2.47
N GLY A 102 -3.96 -6.80 -3.34
CA GLY A 102 -2.98 -6.45 -4.37
C GLY A 102 -2.12 -5.24 -3.98
N HIS A 103 -2.01 -4.28 -4.89
CA HIS A 103 -1.15 -3.12 -4.77
C HIS A 103 -1.65 -2.08 -3.75
N LEU A 104 -2.95 -2.09 -3.43
CA LEU A 104 -3.58 -1.08 -2.58
C LEU A 104 -4.26 -1.74 -1.37
N PRO A 105 -3.49 -2.45 -0.52
CA PRO A 105 -4.07 -3.26 0.56
C PRO A 105 -4.88 -2.43 1.56
N GLN A 106 -4.55 -1.14 1.73
CA GLN A 106 -5.33 -0.20 2.55
C GLN A 106 -6.73 0.10 2.01
N GLN A 107 -6.96 -0.07 0.70
CA GLN A 107 -8.26 0.11 0.06
C GLN A 107 -9.02 -1.21 -0.04
N GLU A 108 -8.31 -2.33 -0.21
CA GLU A 108 -8.91 -3.65 -0.41
C GLU A 108 -9.35 -4.31 0.92
N ASP A 109 -8.51 -4.24 1.97
CA ASP A 109 -8.89 -4.63 3.34
C ASP A 109 -8.52 -3.52 4.33
N SER A 110 -9.34 -2.47 4.32
CA SER A 110 -9.15 -1.32 5.22
C SER A 110 -9.23 -1.70 6.69
N LYS A 111 -9.97 -2.76 7.06
CA LYS A 111 -10.13 -3.17 8.46
C LYS A 111 -8.83 -3.76 8.98
N LEU A 112 -8.27 -4.75 8.29
CA LEU A 112 -7.02 -5.38 8.68
C LEU A 112 -5.84 -4.41 8.55
N PHE A 113 -5.81 -3.59 7.49
CA PHE A 113 -4.82 -2.54 7.34
C PHE A 113 -4.82 -1.58 8.55
N ASN A 114 -5.99 -1.06 8.93
CA ASN A 114 -6.11 -0.14 10.05
C ASN A 114 -5.74 -0.80 11.37
N GLN A 115 -6.08 -2.08 11.58
CA GLN A 115 -5.65 -2.82 12.76
C GLN A 115 -4.12 -2.91 12.84
N ILE A 116 -3.47 -3.36 11.76
CA ILE A 116 -2.00 -3.47 11.68
C ILE A 116 -1.34 -2.11 11.94
N LEU A 117 -1.89 -1.05 11.37
CA LEU A 117 -1.37 0.30 11.54
C LEU A 117 -1.52 0.80 12.98
N LEU A 118 -2.68 0.59 13.59
CA LEU A 118 -2.94 1.02 14.97
C LEU A 118 -2.12 0.22 15.97
N ASP A 119 -1.97 -1.09 15.79
CA ASP A 119 -1.11 -1.94 16.62
C ASP A 119 0.36 -1.49 16.59
N PHE A 120 0.80 -0.91 15.49
CA PHE A 120 2.15 -0.37 15.34
C PHE A 120 2.31 1.03 15.95
N LEU A 121 1.29 1.88 15.83
CA LEU A 121 1.36 3.28 16.28
C LEU A 121 1.01 3.48 17.75
N LEU A 122 0.14 2.63 18.30
CA LEU A 122 -0.36 2.78 19.66
C LEU A 122 0.48 1.97 20.65
N PRO A 123 0.68 2.46 21.89
CA PRO A 123 1.30 1.68 22.94
C PRO A 123 0.44 0.45 23.27
N PRO A 124 1.05 -0.66 23.74
CA PRO A 124 0.29 -1.82 24.18
C PRO A 124 -0.68 -1.42 25.31
N PRO A 125 -1.89 -2.00 25.36
CA PRO A 125 -2.85 -1.68 26.41
C PRO A 125 -2.21 -1.94 27.77
N SER A 126 -2.22 -0.93 28.63
CA SER A 126 -1.69 -1.02 29.98
C SER A 126 -2.38 -2.16 30.71
N SER A 127 -1.61 -3.17 31.13
CA SER A 127 -2.11 -4.28 31.94
C SER A 127 -2.52 -3.78 33.34
N SER A 128 -3.69 -3.16 33.47
CA SER A 128 -4.29 -2.84 34.78
C SER A 128 -5.06 -4.03 35.31
N ASN A 129 -4.35 -5.09 35.73
CA ASN A 129 -4.95 -6.09 36.61
C ASN A 129 -4.88 -5.59 38.05
N GLY A 130 -6.06 -5.33 38.60
CA GLY A 130 -6.28 -4.84 39.95
C GLY A 130 -5.65 -5.72 41.01
N ALA A 131 -4.80 -5.10 41.83
CA ALA A 131 -4.51 -5.61 43.15
C ALA A 131 -5.78 -5.43 44.00
N ALA A 132 -6.37 -6.56 44.36
CA ALA A 132 -7.30 -6.66 45.46
C ALA A 132 -6.69 -5.99 46.71
N ALA A 133 -7.38 -4.98 47.24
CA ALA A 133 -7.13 -4.51 48.59
C ALA A 133 -8.36 -4.90 49.41
N ALA A 134 -8.17 -5.95 50.20
CA ALA A 134 -9.09 -6.42 51.22
C ALA A 134 -9.44 -5.29 52.20
N LYS A 135 -10.71 -5.25 52.59
CA LYS A 135 -11.16 -4.81 53.90
C LYS A 135 -12.19 -5.81 54.40
#